data_AF-A0A1I6DZR8-F1
#
_entry.id   AF-A0A1I6DZR8-F1
#
_cell.length_a   1.000
_cell.length_b   1.000
_cell.length_c   1.000
_cell.angle_alpha   90.00
_cell.angle_beta   90.00
_cell.angle_gamma   90.00
#
_symmetry.space_group_name_H-M   'P 1'
#
loop_
_entity.id
_entity.type
_entity.pdbx_description
1 polymer ?
#
loop_
_entity_poly.entity_id
_entity_poly.type
_entity_poly.pdbx_seq_one_letter_code
_entity_poly.pdbx_strand_id
1 'polypeptide(L)'
;MDFNVFAKACPSRPTLEHITGRWGSLTLTALADGQLRFNELRRRVDGVSEKMLSQTLQALERDGLVHREAQNTNPPRVDYSLTPLGRDTAERLLSLIHLLEGRMPEVLAAQAAYDAR
;
A
#
# COMPACT_ATOMS: atom_id res chain seq x y z
N MET A 1 14.15 -22.56 4.78
CA MET A 1 14.73 -21.30 5.27
C MET A 1 13.55 -20.55 5.85
N ASP A 2 13.43 -20.52 7.18
CA ASP A 2 12.21 -20.01 7.80
C ASP A 2 12.33 -18.50 7.97
N PHE A 3 11.38 -17.77 7.37
CA PHE A 3 11.28 -16.33 7.55
C PHE A 3 10.54 -16.05 8.86
N ASN A 4 11.18 -15.32 9.78
CA ASN A 4 10.57 -14.89 11.04
C ASN A 4 10.67 -13.38 11.17
N VAL A 5 9.57 -12.66 10.96
CA VAL A 5 9.53 -11.19 11.04
C VAL A 5 9.99 -10.64 12.40
N PHE A 6 9.85 -11.41 13.48
CA PHE A 6 10.33 -11.02 14.80
C PHE A 6 11.86 -11.11 14.96
N ALA A 7 12.57 -11.82 14.06
CA ALA A 7 14.02 -11.85 14.06
C ALA A 7 14.60 -10.56 13.45
N LYS A 8 15.60 -9.95 14.11
CA LYS A 8 16.19 -8.65 13.72
C LYS A 8 16.69 -8.60 12.27
N ALA A 9 17.32 -9.68 11.81
CA ALA A 9 17.93 -9.77 10.49
C ALA A 9 17.02 -10.44 9.43
N CYS A 10 15.72 -10.63 9.72
CA CYS A 10 14.83 -11.27 8.77
C CYS A 10 14.63 -10.38 7.53
N PRO A 11 14.86 -10.90 6.31
CA PRO A 11 14.71 -10.13 5.09
C PRO A 11 13.24 -9.78 4.77
N SER A 12 12.26 -10.32 5.50
CA SER A 12 10.85 -9.96 5.33
C SER A 12 10.49 -8.59 5.93
N ARG A 13 11.32 -8.03 6.84
CA ARG A 13 11.02 -6.78 7.54
C ARG A 13 10.91 -5.57 6.61
N PRO A 14 11.86 -5.32 5.69
CA PRO A 14 11.74 -4.17 4.77
C PRO A 14 10.48 -4.27 3.91
N THR A 15 10.17 -5.45 3.37
CA THR A 15 8.94 -5.67 2.59
C THR A 15 7.69 -5.42 3.43
N LEU A 16 7.65 -5.89 4.69
CA LEU A 16 6.56 -5.57 5.60
C LEU A 16 6.44 -4.05 5.80
N GLU A 17 7.54 -3.35 6.05
CA GLU A 17 7.56 -1.89 6.23
C GLU A 17 7.05 -1.14 4.99
N HIS A 18 7.45 -1.57 3.78
CA HIS A 18 6.94 -1.00 2.53
C HIS A 18 5.43 -1.19 2.39
N ILE A 19 4.90 -2.36 2.78
CA ILE A 19 3.47 -2.69 2.70
C ILE A 19 2.66 -1.95 3.78
N THR A 20 3.13 -1.92 5.03
CA THR A 20 2.40 -1.35 6.18
C THR A 20 2.69 0.13 6.41
N GLY A 21 3.65 0.69 5.68
CA GLY A 21 3.92 2.12 5.70
C GLY A 21 2.71 2.93 5.27
N ARG A 22 2.69 4.22 5.65
CA ARG A 22 1.57 5.14 5.44
C ARG A 22 1.00 5.13 4.01
N TRP A 23 1.87 5.02 3.00
CA TRP A 23 1.48 5.10 1.59
C TRP A 23 1.40 3.75 0.88
N GLY A 24 2.15 2.74 1.34
CA GLY A 24 2.19 1.44 0.68
C GLY A 24 0.87 0.70 0.74
N SER A 25 0.25 0.67 1.92
CA SER A 25 -1.07 0.04 2.10
C SER A 25 -2.14 0.71 1.25
N LEU A 26 -2.17 2.05 1.24
CA LEU A 26 -3.10 2.83 0.41
C LEU A 26 -2.85 2.63 -1.10
N THR A 27 -1.58 2.53 -1.51
CA THR A 27 -1.22 2.33 -2.92
C THR A 27 -1.58 0.94 -3.40
N LEU A 28 -1.30 -0.11 -2.60
CA LEU A 28 -1.67 -1.49 -2.93
C LEU A 28 -3.19 -1.66 -3.02
N THR A 29 -3.91 -1.12 -2.04
CA THR A 29 -5.39 -1.20 -2.02
C THR A 29 -6.03 -0.36 -3.12
N ALA A 30 -5.45 0.79 -3.49
CA ALA A 30 -5.90 1.55 -4.66
C ALA A 30 -5.75 0.77 -5.99
N LEU A 31 -4.72 -0.07 -6.11
CA LEU A 31 -4.51 -0.92 -7.29
C LEU A 31 -5.32 -2.22 -7.28
N ALA A 32 -6.05 -2.52 -6.19
CA ALA A 32 -6.88 -3.71 -6.10
C ALA A 32 -8.03 -3.69 -7.12
N ASP A 33 -8.58 -2.49 -7.38
CA ASP A 33 -9.70 -2.27 -8.32
C ASP A 33 -9.26 -2.38 -9.80
N GLY A 34 -7.96 -2.35 -10.08
CA GLY A 34 -7.44 -2.46 -11.44
C GLY A 34 -6.15 -1.69 -11.68
N GLN A 35 -5.75 -1.66 -12.94
CA GLN A 35 -4.58 -0.93 -13.40
C GLN A 35 -4.84 0.59 -13.36
N LEU A 36 -3.89 1.36 -12.82
CA LEU A 36 -3.99 2.81 -12.69
C LEU A 36 -2.72 3.52 -13.17
N ARG A 37 -2.87 4.74 -13.69
CA ARG A 37 -1.75 5.64 -14.00
C ARG A 37 -1.25 6.33 -12.75
N PHE A 38 -0.02 6.86 -12.81
CA PHE A 38 0.59 7.60 -11.70
C PHE A 38 -0.32 8.71 -11.16
N ASN A 39 -0.91 9.52 -12.04
CA ASN A 39 -1.78 10.62 -11.64
C ASN A 39 -3.13 10.15 -11.07
N GLU A 40 -3.62 8.99 -11.49
CA GLU A 40 -4.83 8.40 -10.93
C GLU A 40 -4.57 7.87 -9.52
N LEU A 41 -3.44 7.18 -9.31
CA LEU A 41 -2.98 6.78 -7.99
C LEU A 41 -2.78 7.96 -7.05
N ARG A 42 -2.13 9.03 -7.52
CA ARG A 42 -1.90 10.24 -6.71
C ARG A 42 -3.20 10.91 -6.27
N ARG A 43 -4.24 10.89 -7.11
CA ARG A 43 -5.57 11.41 -6.74
C ARG A 43 -6.31 10.47 -5.79
N ARG A 44 -6.15 9.15 -5.97
CA ARG A 44 -6.80 8.14 -5.13
C ARG A 44 -6.19 8.08 -3.72
N VAL A 45 -4.88 8.23 -3.64
CA VAL A 45 -4.11 8.30 -2.38
C VAL A 45 -3.94 9.77 -1.99
N ASP A 46 -5.03 10.38 -1.52
CA ASP A 46 -5.04 11.80 -1.18
C ASP A 46 -3.97 12.16 -0.12
N GLY A 47 -3.33 13.31 -0.31
CA GLY A 47 -2.25 13.79 0.55
C GLY A 47 -0.85 13.23 0.26
N VAL A 48 -0.68 12.30 -0.69
CA VAL A 48 0.65 11.82 -1.09
C VAL A 48 1.36 12.82 -2.02
N SER A 49 2.63 13.12 -1.74
CA SER A 49 3.45 13.90 -2.67
C SER A 49 3.94 13.02 -3.83
N GLU A 50 4.22 13.62 -4.99
CA GLU A 50 4.74 12.88 -6.16
C GLU A 50 6.03 12.11 -5.83
N LYS A 51 6.93 12.74 -5.07
CA LYS A 51 8.17 12.11 -4.61
C LYS A 51 7.89 10.87 -3.76
N MET A 52 6.96 10.96 -2.79
CA MET A 52 6.64 9.84 -1.91
C MET A 52 5.93 8.71 -2.65
N LEU A 53 5.01 9.03 -3.56
CA LEU A 53 4.33 8.02 -4.38
C LEU A 53 5.31 7.29 -5.30
N SER A 54 6.21 8.03 -5.95
CA SER A 54 7.27 7.45 -6.80
C SER A 54 8.18 6.51 -6.00
N GLN A 55 8.63 6.92 -4.82
CA GLN A 55 9.43 6.06 -3.93
C GLN A 55 8.67 4.81 -3.48
N THR A 56 7.39 4.97 -3.15
CA THR A 56 6.53 3.85 -2.73
C THR A 56 6.35 2.85 -3.87
N LEU A 57 6.02 3.31 -5.08
CA LEU A 57 5.86 2.46 -6.26
C LEU A 57 7.17 1.74 -6.61
N GLN A 58 8.31 2.43 -6.53
CA GLN A 58 9.62 1.82 -6.78
C GLN A 58 9.94 0.71 -5.77
N ALA A 59 9.60 0.90 -4.49
CA ALA A 59 9.80 -0.12 -3.45
C ALA A 59 8.87 -1.32 -3.67
N LEU A 60 7.59 -1.09 -3.94
CA LEU A 60 6.61 -2.14 -4.21
C LEU A 60 6.89 -2.90 -5.51
N GLU A 61 7.44 -2.23 -6.52
CA GLU A 61 7.91 -2.85 -7.77
C GLU A 61 9.14 -3.74 -7.48
N ARG A 62 10.10 -3.23 -6.72
CA ARG A 62 11.30 -3.99 -6.30
C ARG A 62 10.93 -5.24 -5.48
N ASP A 63 9.91 -5.15 -4.63
CA ASP A 63 9.40 -6.27 -3.83
C ASP A 63 8.54 -7.25 -4.63
N GLY A 64 8.24 -6.94 -5.90
CA GLY A 64 7.44 -7.80 -6.78
C GLY A 64 5.94 -7.75 -6.49
N LEU A 65 5.44 -6.73 -5.79
CA LEU A 65 4.02 -6.52 -5.49
C LEU A 65 3.32 -5.74 -6.60
N VAL A 66 4.04 -4.82 -7.24
CA VAL A 66 3.52 -3.96 -8.31
C VAL A 66 4.26 -4.22 -9.61
N HIS A 67 3.52 -4.32 -10.70
CA HIS A 67 4.05 -4.34 -12.05
C HIS A 67 3.90 -2.95 -12.67
N ARG A 68 5.01 -2.40 -13.15
CA ARG A 68 5.06 -1.15 -13.91
C ARG A 68 5.21 -1.45 -15.39
N GLU A 69 4.26 -0.96 -16.19
CA GLU A 69 4.26 -1.17 -17.63
C GLU A 69 4.31 0.18 -18.37
N ALA A 70 5.33 0.36 -19.22
CA ALA A 70 5.41 1.49 -20.12
C ALA A 70 4.67 1.16 -21.41
N GLN A 71 3.60 1.90 -21.67
CA GLN A 71 2.76 1.73 -22.85
C GLN A 71 3.23 2.65 -23.98
N ASN A 72 3.52 2.05 -25.14
CA ASN A 72 3.88 2.75 -26.37
C ASN A 72 2.63 3.31 -27.08
N THR A 73 1.78 4.02 -26.34
CA THR A 73 0.64 4.77 -26.89
C THR A 73 1.10 6.16 -27.33
N ASN A 74 0.26 6.87 -28.09
CA ASN A 74 0.47 8.29 -28.39
C ASN A 74 -0.64 9.11 -27.71
N PRO A 75 -0.37 9.84 -26.61
CA PRO A 75 0.92 10.04 -25.94
C PRO A 75 1.40 8.82 -25.12
N PRO A 76 2.72 8.69 -24.84
CA PRO A 76 3.25 7.62 -24.00
C PRO A 76 2.65 7.68 -22.59
N ARG A 77 2.37 6.52 -22.00
CA ARG A 77 1.85 6.44 -20.63
C ARG A 77 2.49 5.31 -19.84
N VAL A 78 2.42 5.41 -18.52
CA VAL A 78 2.91 4.39 -17.60
C VAL A 78 1.75 3.98 -16.70
N ASP A 79 1.49 2.68 -16.72
CA ASP A 79 0.39 2.08 -16.01
C ASP A 79 0.97 1.14 -14.93
N TYR A 80 0.32 1.09 -13.76
CA TYR A 80 0.71 0.27 -12.63
C TYR A 80 -0.40 -0.73 -12.32
N SER A 81 -0.04 -1.98 -12.02
CA SER A 81 -1.00 -3.03 -11.67
C SER A 81 -0.42 -3.94 -10.58
N LEU A 82 -1.28 -4.65 -9.85
CA LEU A 82 -0.81 -5.66 -8.90
C LEU A 82 -0.34 -6.93 -9.62
N THR A 83 0.79 -7.47 -9.16
CA THR A 83 1.18 -8.86 -9.45
C THR A 83 0.26 -9.83 -8.69
N PRO A 84 0.33 -11.16 -8.94
CA PRO A 84 -0.40 -12.13 -8.12
C PRO A 84 -0.09 -11.99 -6.62
N LEU A 85 1.20 -11.82 -6.25
CA LEU A 85 1.60 -11.56 -4.86
C LEU A 85 1.02 -10.24 -4.33
N GLY A 86 1.00 -9.21 -5.17
CA GLY A 86 0.39 -7.92 -4.83
C GLY A 86 -1.10 -8.02 -4.54
N ARG A 87 -1.85 -8.82 -5.33
CA ARG A 87 -3.29 -9.04 -5.14
C ARG A 87 -3.59 -9.74 -3.82
N ASP A 88 -2.93 -10.87 -3.55
CA ASP A 88 -3.09 -11.61 -2.28
C ASP A 88 -2.78 -10.73 -1.06
N THR A 89 -1.77 -9.86 -1.19
CA THR A 89 -1.39 -8.90 -0.14
C THR A 89 -2.44 -7.81 0.01
N ALA A 90 -2.92 -7.23 -1.09
CA ALA A 90 -3.92 -6.17 -1.09
C ALA A 90 -5.25 -6.63 -0.48
N GLU A 91 -5.69 -7.87 -0.75
CA GLU A 91 -6.92 -8.43 -0.16
C GLU A 91 -6.87 -8.50 1.37
N ARG A 92 -5.72 -8.90 1.93
CA ARG A 92 -5.50 -8.93 3.38
C ARG A 92 -5.47 -7.53 3.98
N LEU A 93 -4.85 -6.57 3.27
CA LEU A 93 -4.87 -5.17 3.68
C LEU A 93 -6.27 -4.57 3.63
N LEU A 94 -7.05 -4.82 2.59
CA LEU A 94 -8.44 -4.38 2.47
C LEU A 94 -9.29 -4.91 3.63
N SER A 95 -9.10 -6.17 3.99
CA SER A 95 -9.80 -6.77 5.14
C SER A 95 -9.47 -6.04 6.45
N LEU A 96 -8.20 -5.67 6.67
CA LEU A 96 -7.79 -4.89 7.83
C LEU A 96 -8.37 -3.46 7.79
N ILE A 97 -8.35 -2.81 6.62
CA ILE A 97 -8.89 -1.45 6.45
C ILE A 97 -10.39 -1.45 6.77
N HIS A 98 -11.17 -2.35 6.18
CA HIS A 98 -12.61 -2.43 6.45
C HIS A 98 -12.92 -2.71 7.92
N LEU A 99 -12.12 -3.56 8.59
CA LEU A 99 -12.24 -3.78 10.03
C LEU A 99 -12.03 -2.48 10.81
N LEU A 100 -10.97 -1.73 10.48
CA LEU A 100 -10.66 -0.47 11.17
C LEU A 100 -11.74 0.58 10.92
N GLU A 101 -12.15 0.79 9.67
CA GLU A 101 -13.21 1.72 9.29
C GLU A 101 -14.51 1.42 10.05
N GLY A 102 -14.90 0.14 10.14
CA GLY A 102 -16.08 -0.30 10.89
C GLY A 102 -15.96 -0.16 12.41
N ARG A 103 -14.74 -0.03 12.95
CA ARG A 103 -14.45 0.07 14.39
C ARG A 103 -13.98 1.46 14.83
N MET A 104 -13.93 2.44 13.93
CA MET A 104 -13.51 3.80 14.26
C MET A 104 -14.26 4.43 15.45
N PRO A 105 -15.59 4.22 15.64
CA PRO A 105 -16.27 4.74 16.83
C PRO A 105 -15.67 4.22 18.15
N GLU A 106 -15.29 2.95 18.22
CA GLU A 106 -14.66 2.34 19.40
C GLU A 106 -13.25 2.91 19.63
N VAL A 107 -12.48 3.09 18.55
CA VAL A 107 -11.14 3.70 18.61
C VAL A 107 -11.22 5.14 19.13
N LEU A 108 -12.14 5.94 18.59
CA LEU A 108 -12.33 7.34 19.01
C LEU A 108 -12.78 7.44 20.47
N ALA A 109 -13.68 6.55 20.92
CA ALA A 109 -14.08 6.50 22.32
C ALA A 109 -12.91 6.13 23.25
N ALA A 110 -12.07 5.17 22.84
CA ALA A 110 -10.88 4.79 23.59
C ALA A 110 -9.84 5.92 23.68
N GLN A 111 -9.65 6.68 22.59
CA GLN A 111 -8.78 7.86 22.56
C GLN A 111 -9.28 8.95 23.51
N ALA A 112 -10.57 9.31 23.43
CA ALA A 112 -11.16 10.29 24.32
C ALA A 112 -11.05 9.88 25.81
N ALA A 113 -11.22 8.61 26.11
CA ALA A 113 -11.06 8.08 27.47
C ALA A 113 -9.61 8.08 27.96
N TYR A 114 -8.63 8.00 27.06
CA TYR A 114 -7.20 8.13 27.39
C TYR A 114 -6.82 9.59 27.61
N ASP A 115 -7.26 10.49 26.73
CA ASP A 115 -6.94 11.93 26.79
C ASP A 115 -7.59 12.63 28.00
N ALA A 116 -8.64 12.05 28.57
CA ALA A 116 -9.31 12.53 29.77
C ALA A 116 -8.68 12.02 31.10
N ARG A 117 -7.65 11.16 31.04
CA ARG A 117 -6.89 10.68 32.21
C ARG A 117 -5.74 11.61 32.55
#